data_AF-A0A7V1UPI6-F1
#
_entry.id   AF-A0A7V1UPI6-F1
#
_cell.length_a   1.000
_cell.length_b   1.000
_cell.length_c   1.000
_cell.angle_alpha   90.00
_cell.angle_beta   90.00
_cell.angle_gamma   90.00
#
_symmetry.space_group_name_H-M   'P 1'
#
loop_
_entity.id
_entity.type
_entity.pdbx_description
1 polymer ?
#
loop_
_entity_poly.entity_id
_entity_poly.type
_entity_poly.pdbx_seq_one_letter_code
_entity_poly.pdbx_strand_id
1 'polypeptide(L)'
;MPVQDQQQKTFSVGTAFIESEDFARHVKRDYQCPDQSVRYTGGKWVKSTEKPRPAETISFGAMNDPKLRIVCPIELKVIRDAGTVSVVAREIDEFGHGPDLSSALDDFRATLTELFNELQARSEAELGPDLRRVWEFLSSHIAPRAA
;
A
#
# COMPACT_ATOMS: atom_id res chain seq x y z
N MET A 1 -24.63 -65.13 -7.10
CA MET A 1 -23.26 -65.50 -7.54
C MET A 1 -23.03 -64.88 -8.92
N PRO A 2 -21.85 -64.31 -9.22
CA PRO A 2 -21.56 -62.90 -8.89
C PRO A 2 -20.91 -62.08 -10.05
N VAL A 3 -20.65 -60.78 -9.76
CA VAL A 3 -19.41 -60.00 -10.08
C VAL A 3 -19.26 -59.16 -11.38
N GLN A 4 -19.08 -57.83 -11.15
CA GLN A 4 -18.22 -56.80 -11.80
C GLN A 4 -18.54 -56.32 -13.24
N ASP A 5 -18.31 -55.07 -13.67
CA ASP A 5 -17.59 -53.87 -13.16
C ASP A 5 -17.99 -52.64 -14.03
N GLN A 6 -18.01 -51.43 -13.43
CA GLN A 6 -17.53 -50.12 -13.97
C GLN A 6 -18.01 -49.55 -15.35
N GLN A 7 -18.11 -48.25 -15.65
CA GLN A 7 -17.77 -46.97 -15.00
C GLN A 7 -18.73 -45.87 -15.50
N GLN A 8 -18.82 -44.82 -14.69
CA GLN A 8 -19.54 -43.56 -14.88
C GLN A 8 -18.85 -42.62 -15.89
N LYS A 9 -19.62 -41.73 -16.53
CA LYS A 9 -19.41 -40.27 -16.45
C LYS A 9 -20.52 -39.50 -17.17
N THR A 10 -21.41 -38.91 -16.39
CA THR A 10 -22.37 -37.88 -16.77
C THR A 10 -21.73 -36.50 -16.61
N PHE A 11 -21.84 -35.65 -17.64
CA PHE A 11 -21.75 -34.19 -17.48
C PHE A 11 -23.11 -33.60 -17.86
N SER A 12 -23.84 -33.13 -16.85
CA SER A 12 -25.05 -32.34 -17.02
C SER A 12 -24.70 -30.86 -16.96
N VAL A 13 -25.35 -30.10 -17.84
CA VAL A 13 -25.44 -28.65 -17.87
C VAL A 13 -26.15 -28.14 -16.61
N GLY A 14 -25.76 -26.98 -16.11
CA GLY A 14 -26.51 -26.28 -15.06
C GLY A 14 -25.79 -25.05 -14.52
N THR A 15 -26.22 -23.87 -14.98
CA THR A 15 -25.98 -22.55 -14.39
C THR A 15 -26.27 -22.56 -12.88
N ALA A 16 -25.35 -22.03 -12.07
CA ALA A 16 -25.66 -21.59 -10.70
C ALA A 16 -24.74 -20.42 -10.30
N PHE A 17 -25.36 -19.28 -10.01
CA PHE A 17 -24.84 -18.29 -9.07
C PHE A 17 -24.82 -18.90 -7.67
N ILE A 18 -23.67 -18.85 -6.98
CA ILE A 18 -23.50 -18.93 -5.52
C ILE A 18 -22.25 -18.07 -5.25
N GLU A 19 -22.38 -16.83 -4.79
CA GLU A 19 -22.32 -16.39 -3.38
C GLU A 19 -21.14 -16.94 -2.55
N SER A 20 -20.45 -16.02 -1.87
CA SER A 20 -19.81 -16.21 -0.57
C SER A 20 -18.52 -17.06 -0.47
N GLU A 21 -17.45 -16.40 0.00
CA GLU A 21 -16.52 -16.90 1.04
C GLU A 21 -15.17 -17.59 0.73
N ASP A 22 -14.69 -17.68 -0.51
CA ASP A 22 -13.34 -18.24 -0.78
C ASP A 22 -12.28 -17.24 -1.32
N PHE A 23 -12.60 -15.94 -1.43
CA PHE A 23 -11.62 -14.94 -1.89
C PHE A 23 -10.60 -14.53 -0.81
N ALA A 24 -10.88 -14.82 0.47
CA ALA A 24 -10.14 -14.24 1.60
C ALA A 24 -9.17 -15.20 2.31
N ARG A 25 -8.88 -16.41 1.79
CA ARG A 25 -8.02 -17.38 2.50
C ARG A 25 -6.77 -17.89 1.79
N HIS A 26 -6.36 -17.29 0.66
CA HIS A 26 -5.06 -17.62 0.05
C HIS A 26 -4.14 -16.44 -0.29
N VAL A 27 -4.46 -15.22 0.15
CA VAL A 27 -3.56 -14.06 0.00
C VAL A 27 -2.63 -13.94 1.21
N LYS A 28 -1.84 -14.99 1.45
CA LYS A 28 -0.65 -14.94 2.31
C LYS A 28 0.46 -15.72 1.62
N ARG A 29 1.04 -15.10 0.60
CA ARG A 29 2.43 -15.26 0.15
C ARG A 29 2.63 -14.39 -1.08
N ASP A 30 3.47 -13.37 -0.91
CA ASP A 30 4.25 -12.79 -1.99
C ASP A 30 3.45 -12.13 -3.13
N TYR A 31 2.65 -11.11 -2.83
CA TYR A 31 2.44 -10.03 -3.80
C TYR A 31 3.74 -9.21 -3.94
N GLN A 32 4.81 -9.89 -4.33
CA GLN A 32 5.91 -9.25 -5.02
C GLN A 32 5.41 -9.06 -6.44
N CYS A 33 4.90 -7.85 -6.72
CA CYS A 33 4.46 -7.45 -8.05
C CYS A 33 5.55 -7.88 -9.06
N PRO A 34 5.31 -8.92 -9.89
CA PRO A 34 6.35 -9.54 -10.69
C PRO A 34 6.55 -8.67 -11.92
N ASP A 35 7.33 -7.62 -11.73
CA ASP A 35 7.64 -6.59 -12.71
C ASP A 35 6.39 -5.85 -13.26
N GLN A 36 6.46 -4.52 -13.31
CA GLN A 36 5.46 -3.71 -14.01
C GLN A 36 5.61 -3.82 -15.53
N SER A 37 6.29 -4.85 -16.03
CA SER A 37 6.71 -4.98 -17.42
C SER A 37 5.80 -5.88 -18.25
N VAL A 38 4.58 -6.18 -17.79
CA VAL A 38 3.62 -6.94 -18.61
C VAL A 38 2.22 -6.33 -18.53
N ARG A 39 1.66 -5.98 -19.68
CA ARG A 39 0.24 -5.56 -19.81
C ARG A 39 -0.55 -6.69 -20.48
N TYR A 40 -1.81 -6.87 -20.09
CA TYR A 40 -2.71 -7.82 -20.76
C TYR A 40 -3.59 -7.06 -21.75
N THR A 41 -3.41 -7.33 -23.05
CA THR A 41 -4.17 -6.67 -24.12
C THR A 41 -4.62 -7.71 -25.15
N GLY A 42 -5.92 -7.71 -25.48
CA GLY A 42 -6.49 -8.58 -26.52
C GLY A 42 -6.29 -10.09 -26.32
N GLY A 43 -6.24 -10.56 -25.06
CA GLY A 43 -6.04 -11.98 -24.76
C GLY A 43 -4.58 -12.45 -24.74
N LYS A 44 -3.61 -11.53 -24.79
CA LYS A 44 -2.16 -11.85 -24.73
C LYS A 44 -1.43 -10.99 -23.70
N TRP A 45 -0.43 -11.60 -23.07
CA TRP A 45 0.56 -10.91 -22.25
C TRP A 45 1.59 -10.25 -23.18
N VAL A 46 1.66 -8.92 -23.17
CA VAL A 46 2.68 -8.16 -23.91
C VAL A 46 3.73 -7.65 -22.94
N LYS A 47 5.01 -7.92 -23.23
CA LYS A 47 6.13 -7.30 -22.51
C LYS A 47 6.09 -5.79 -22.75
N SER A 48 5.85 -5.03 -21.69
CA SER A 48 6.07 -3.59 -21.65
C SER A 48 7.56 -3.33 -21.91
N THR A 49 7.83 -2.59 -22.98
CA THR A 49 9.17 -2.09 -23.30
C THR A 49 9.53 -0.85 -22.47
N GLU A 50 8.64 -0.41 -21.58
CA GLU A 50 8.91 0.67 -20.64
C GLU A 50 9.90 0.14 -19.59
N LYS A 51 11.16 0.55 -19.73
CA LYS A 51 12.19 0.31 -18.72
C LYS A 51 11.69 0.89 -17.40
N PRO A 52 11.53 0.08 -16.32
CA PRO A 52 11.10 0.62 -15.04
C PRO A 52 12.09 1.72 -14.67
N ARG A 53 11.59 2.95 -14.55
CA ARG A 53 12.42 4.06 -14.06
C ARG A 53 12.92 3.64 -12.68
N PRO A 54 14.22 3.82 -12.38
CA PRO A 54 14.73 3.51 -11.04
C PRO A 54 13.82 4.20 -10.03
N ALA A 55 13.41 3.46 -8.99
CA ALA A 55 12.60 4.03 -7.93
C ALA A 55 13.38 5.21 -7.34
N GLU A 56 12.82 6.40 -7.50
CA GLU A 56 13.40 7.62 -7.00
C GLU A 56 13.10 7.67 -5.50
N THR A 57 14.13 7.61 -4.66
CA THR A 57 13.99 7.78 -3.21
C THR A 57 14.35 9.21 -2.85
N ILE A 58 13.52 9.83 -2.01
CA ILE A 58 13.73 11.19 -1.53
C ILE A 58 13.65 11.22 0.00
N SER A 59 14.41 12.11 0.62
CA SER A 59 14.31 12.34 2.07
C SER A 59 13.34 13.49 2.33
N PHE A 60 12.26 13.22 3.05
CA PHE A 60 11.25 14.19 3.42
C PHE A 60 11.55 14.80 4.79
N GLY A 61 11.83 16.10 4.79
CA GLY A 61 11.99 16.91 6.01
C GLY A 61 11.13 18.16 6.02
N ALA A 62 10.26 18.34 5.02
CA ALA A 62 9.50 19.56 4.79
C ALA A 62 8.15 19.54 5.54
N MET A 63 8.19 19.79 6.85
CA MET A 63 7.00 20.03 7.65
C MET A 63 6.76 21.53 7.80
N ASN A 64 5.62 22.03 7.29
CA ASN A 64 5.21 23.43 7.40
C ASN A 64 4.01 23.56 8.38
N ASP A 65 4.11 22.90 9.52
CA ASP A 65 3.16 23.04 10.62
C ASP A 65 3.77 23.96 11.70
N PRO A 66 3.02 24.93 12.25
CA PRO A 66 3.56 25.85 13.27
C PRO A 66 3.88 25.16 14.60
N LYS A 67 3.25 24.02 14.90
CA LYS A 67 3.39 23.27 16.15
C LYS A 67 4.29 22.05 16.03
N LEU A 68 4.49 21.52 14.82
CA LEU A 68 5.27 20.30 14.58
C LEU A 68 6.49 20.57 13.70
N ARG A 69 7.55 19.78 13.89
CA ARG A 69 8.72 19.77 13.02
C ARG A 69 9.23 18.35 12.83
N ILE A 70 9.81 18.08 11.66
CA ILE A 70 10.56 16.83 11.44
C ILE A 70 11.95 17.00 12.03
N VAL A 71 12.33 16.10 12.93
CA VAL A 71 13.67 16.04 13.56
C VAL A 71 14.58 15.03 12.87
N CYS A 72 14.00 13.99 12.25
CA CYS A 72 14.70 13.01 11.44
C CYS A 72 13.99 12.82 10.10
N PRO A 73 14.65 13.05 8.95
CA PRO A 73 14.01 12.90 7.65
C PRO A 73 13.38 11.52 7.46
N ILE A 74 12.22 11.48 6.81
CA ILE A 74 11.52 10.24 6.47
C ILE A 74 11.89 9.87 5.04
N GLU A 75 12.35 8.65 4.79
CA GLU A 75 12.63 8.19 3.44
C GLU A 75 11.32 7.88 2.70
N LEU A 76 11.14 8.49 1.53
CA LEU A 76 9.97 8.27 0.69
C LEU A 76 10.39 7.67 -0.63
N LYS A 77 9.63 6.66 -1.07
CA LYS A 77 9.70 6.14 -2.43
C LYS A 77 8.75 6.92 -3.32
N VAL A 78 9.28 7.53 -4.38
CA VAL A 78 8.49 8.19 -5.43
C VAL A 78 8.12 7.17 -6.50
N ILE A 79 6.83 7.13 -6.82
CA ILE A 79 6.24 6.30 -7.86
C ILE A 79 5.55 7.25 -8.84
N ARG A 80 5.86 7.12 -10.12
CA ARG A 80 5.28 7.96 -11.18
C ARG A 80 4.54 7.07 -12.16
N ASP A 81 3.22 7.16 -12.20
CA ASP A 81 2.36 6.34 -13.05
C ASP A 81 1.28 7.18 -13.73
N ALA A 82 1.04 6.96 -15.02
CA ALA A 82 -0.08 7.52 -15.79
C ALA A 82 -0.38 9.04 -15.63
N GLY A 83 0.61 9.87 -15.29
CA GLY A 83 0.43 11.31 -15.06
C GLY A 83 0.13 11.70 -13.61
N THR A 84 0.24 10.75 -12.69
CA THR A 84 0.15 10.92 -11.23
C THR A 84 1.49 10.56 -10.60
N VAL A 85 1.82 11.27 -9.53
CA VAL A 85 2.96 11.01 -8.66
C VAL A 85 2.44 10.57 -7.31
N SER A 86 3.02 9.50 -6.77
CA SER A 86 2.78 9.05 -5.41
C SER A 86 4.10 9.02 -4.66
N VAL A 87 4.06 9.35 -3.37
CA VAL A 87 5.16 9.20 -2.43
C VAL A 87 4.74 8.21 -1.35
N VAL A 88 5.62 7.29 -0.98
CA VAL A 88 5.29 6.20 -0.04
C VAL A 88 6.36 6.11 1.05
N ALA A 89 5.93 6.18 2.30
CA ALA A 89 6.73 5.90 3.48
C ALA A 89 6.48 4.44 3.91
N ARG A 90 7.41 3.54 3.60
CA ARG A 90 7.21 2.09 3.79
C ARG A 90 7.18 1.67 5.25
N GLU A 91 7.81 2.46 6.11
CA GLU A 91 7.99 2.18 7.52
C GLU A 91 6.66 2.30 8.29
N ILE A 92 5.77 3.17 7.82
CA ILE A 92 4.44 3.44 8.39
C ILE A 92 3.28 3.05 7.46
N ASP A 93 3.58 2.51 6.28
CA ASP A 93 2.60 2.16 5.25
C ASP A 93 1.69 3.32 4.81
N GLU A 94 2.22 4.55 4.87
CA GLU A 94 1.49 5.76 4.49
C GLU A 94 1.97 6.30 3.13
N PHE A 95 1.07 7.00 2.45
CA PHE A 95 1.35 7.54 1.13
C PHE A 95 0.64 8.88 0.90
N GLY A 96 1.18 9.65 -0.04
CA GLY A 96 0.51 10.81 -0.60
C GLY A 96 0.57 10.77 -2.12
N HIS A 97 -0.34 11.50 -2.77
CA HIS A 97 -0.51 11.46 -4.21
C HIS A 97 -0.90 12.81 -4.80
N GLY A 98 -0.57 13.03 -6.07
CA GLY A 98 -0.90 14.27 -6.76
C GLY A 98 -0.49 14.27 -8.23
N PRO A 99 -0.87 15.32 -8.99
CA PRO A 99 -0.49 15.47 -10.39
C PRO A 99 1.03 15.65 -10.59
N ASP A 100 1.74 16.11 -9.55
CA ASP A 100 3.18 16.30 -9.54
C ASP A 100 3.77 15.95 -8.16
N LEU A 101 5.09 15.99 -8.06
CA LEU A 101 5.80 15.63 -6.82
C LEU A 101 5.48 16.60 -5.68
N SER A 102 5.31 17.89 -5.94
CA SER A 102 5.01 18.87 -4.89
C SER A 102 3.64 18.57 -4.29
N SER A 103 2.65 18.34 -5.15
CA SER A 103 1.29 18.01 -4.76
C SER A 103 1.24 16.71 -3.95
N ALA A 104 1.97 15.68 -4.38
CA ALA A 104 2.06 14.42 -3.66
C ALA A 104 2.74 14.56 -2.28
N LEU A 105 3.75 15.42 -2.16
CA LEU A 105 4.41 15.74 -0.89
C LEU A 105 3.52 16.56 0.03
N ASP A 106 2.73 17.49 -0.52
CA ASP A 106 1.76 18.29 0.25
C ASP A 106 0.62 17.42 0.79
N ASP A 107 0.11 16.48 -0.02
CA ASP A 107 -0.86 15.47 0.40
C ASP A 107 -0.29 14.59 1.51
N PHE A 108 0.90 14.02 1.29
CA PHE A 108 1.59 13.21 2.30
C PHE A 108 1.81 13.98 3.61
N ARG A 109 2.20 15.26 3.54
CA ARG A 109 2.36 16.12 4.72
C ARG A 109 1.04 16.26 5.49
N ALA A 110 -0.08 16.46 4.79
CA ALA A 110 -1.39 16.59 5.42
C ALA A 110 -1.77 15.30 6.15
N THR A 111 -1.67 14.15 5.46
CA THR A 111 -1.92 12.82 6.04
C THR A 111 -1.03 12.57 7.27
N LEU A 112 0.27 12.88 7.17
CA LEU A 112 1.21 12.69 8.28
C LEU A 112 0.86 13.56 9.50
N THR A 113 0.40 14.78 9.27
CA THR A 113 0.01 15.73 10.32
C THR A 113 -1.28 15.27 11.00
N GLU A 114 -2.27 14.84 10.22
CA GLU A 114 -3.52 14.29 10.73
C GLU A 114 -3.27 13.03 11.57
N LEU A 115 -2.56 12.06 11.01
CA LEU A 115 -2.20 10.81 11.69
C LEU A 115 -1.45 11.06 13.00
N PHE A 116 -0.46 11.96 12.99
CA PHE A 116 0.29 12.31 14.21
C PHE A 116 -0.62 12.88 15.29
N ASN A 117 -1.50 13.82 14.94
CA ASN A 117 -2.41 14.46 15.90
C ASN A 117 -3.44 13.47 16.44
N GLU A 118 -3.99 12.59 15.59
CA GLU A 118 -4.94 11.57 16.00
C GLU A 118 -4.31 10.55 16.96
N LEU A 119 -3.09 10.10 16.67
CA LEU A 119 -2.37 9.17 17.54
C LEU A 119 -1.94 9.84 18.85
N GLN A 120 -1.51 11.10 18.81
CA GLN A 120 -1.15 11.87 20.00
C GLN A 120 -2.34 12.10 20.94
N ALA A 121 -3.55 12.27 20.40
CA ALA A 121 -4.76 12.49 21.20
C ALA A 121 -5.26 11.23 21.93
N ARG A 122 -4.77 10.04 21.56
CA ARG A 122 -5.14 8.75 22.15
C ARG A 122 -4.16 8.34 23.24
N SER A 123 -4.61 7.56 24.21
CA SER A 123 -3.70 6.92 25.16
C SER A 123 -2.96 5.78 24.46
N GLU A 124 -1.66 5.61 24.73
CA GLU A 124 -0.88 4.49 24.19
C GLU A 124 -1.48 3.12 24.56
N ALA A 125 -2.19 3.02 25.68
CA ALA A 125 -2.90 1.81 26.10
C ALA A 125 -4.08 1.44 25.19
N GLU A 126 -4.62 2.41 24.43
CA GLU A 126 -5.76 2.24 23.51
C GLU A 126 -5.30 1.91 22.09
N LEU A 127 -4.01 2.07 21.79
CA LEU A 127 -3.44 1.75 20.48
C LEU A 127 -3.20 0.25 20.36
N GLY A 128 -3.78 -0.32 19.29
CA GLY A 128 -3.41 -1.65 18.82
C GLY A 128 -1.92 -1.74 18.45
N PRO A 129 -1.36 -2.96 18.33
CA PRO A 129 0.06 -3.17 18.13
C PRO A 129 0.62 -2.45 16.88
N ASP A 130 -0.15 -2.44 15.79
CA ASP A 130 0.29 -1.79 14.54
C ASP A 130 0.34 -0.26 14.69
N LEU A 131 -0.69 0.34 15.27
CA LEU A 131 -0.73 1.80 15.50
C LEU A 131 0.31 2.25 16.53
N ARG A 132 0.64 1.40 17.50
CA ARG A 132 1.74 1.66 18.45
C ARG A 132 3.07 1.73 17.73
N ARG A 133 3.34 0.79 16.81
CA ARG A 133 4.56 0.83 15.97
C ARG A 133 4.63 2.10 15.12
N VAL A 134 3.50 2.49 14.50
CA VAL A 134 3.42 3.73 13.74
C VAL A 134 3.68 4.94 14.63
N TRP A 135 3.08 4.97 15.83
CA TRP A 135 3.31 6.03 16.81
C TRP A 135 4.77 6.12 17.27
N GLU A 136 5.41 5.00 17.56
CA GLU A 136 6.84 4.94 17.91
C GLU A 136 7.71 5.50 16.79
N PHE A 137 7.43 5.13 15.53
CA PHE A 137 8.12 5.70 14.38
C PHE A 137 7.90 7.21 14.31
N LEU A 138 6.65 7.67 14.30
CA LEU A 138 6.32 9.09 14.15
C LEU A 138 6.87 9.96 15.28
N SER A 139 6.79 9.49 16.53
CA SER A 139 7.32 10.22 17.70
C SER A 139 8.85 10.31 17.73
N SER A 140 9.55 9.40 17.04
CA SER A 140 11.01 9.50 16.85
C SER A 140 11.43 10.42 15.69
N HIS A 141 10.55 10.63 14.71
CA HIS A 141 10.81 11.45 13.52
C HIS A 141 10.22 12.86 13.59
N ILE A 142 9.18 13.07 14.40
CA ILE A 142 8.44 14.32 14.54
C ILE A 142 8.48 14.76 16.00
N ALA A 143 8.76 16.05 16.21
CA ALA A 143 8.74 16.65 17.53
C ALA A 143 7.88 17.92 17.53
N PRO A 144 7.31 18.29 18.69
CA PRO A 144 6.77 19.63 18.88
C PRO A 144 7.85 20.69 18.59
N ARG A 145 7.43 21.79 17.97
CA ARG A 145 8.25 22.97 17.80
C ARG A 145 8.34 23.66 19.16
N ALA A 146 9.55 23.84 19.68
CA ALA A 146 9.74 24.69 20.85
C ALA A 146 9.31 26.12 20.47
N ALA A 147 8.44 26.70 21.30
CA ALA A 147 7.95 28.07 21.16
C ALA A 147 9.07 29.08 21.36
#